data_AF-A0AAN9FMF8-F1
#
_entry.id   AF-A0AAN9FMF8-F1
#
_cell.length_a   1.000
_cell.length_b   1.000
_cell.length_c   1.000
_cell.angle_alpha   90.00
_cell.angle_beta   90.00
_cell.angle_gamma   90.00
#
_symmetry.space_group_name_H-M   'P 1'
#
loop_
_entity.id
_entity.type
_entity.pdbx_description
1 polymer ?
#
loop_
_entity_poly.entity_id
_entity_poly.type
_entity_poly.pdbx_seq_one_letter_code
_entity_poly.pdbx_strand_id
1 'polypeptide(L)'
;MDSVGKVMCHTVIFAIGAPAKRLRLPREDEFWSRGISACAICDGASPLFKGQVLVVVGGGDTATEEALYLTKYARHVHLLVRRDQLRASKAMQDRCVSD
;
A
#
# COMPACT_ATOMS: atom_id res chain seq x y z
N MET A 1 -10.74 23.01 -27.96
CA MET A 1 -10.82 21.57 -27.62
C MET A 1 -12.11 21.42 -26.83
N ASP A 2 -13.26 21.67 -27.49
CA ASP A 2 -14.49 22.06 -26.79
C ASP A 2 -15.72 21.47 -27.49
N SER A 3 -15.87 20.17 -27.38
CA SER A 3 -17.16 19.53 -27.63
C SER A 3 -17.37 18.43 -26.61
N VAL A 4 -17.92 18.81 -25.46
CA VAL A 4 -18.45 17.88 -24.46
C VAL A 4 -19.65 17.18 -25.10
N GLY A 5 -19.40 16.06 -25.78
CA GLY A 5 -20.43 15.26 -26.42
C GLY A 5 -21.26 14.52 -25.39
N LYS A 6 -22.56 14.81 -25.33
CA LYS A 6 -23.52 14.06 -24.52
C LYS A 6 -23.79 12.72 -25.19
N VAL A 7 -23.46 11.61 -24.52
CA VAL A 7 -23.77 10.25 -24.97
C VAL A 7 -24.97 9.72 -24.17
N MET A 8 -25.95 9.14 -24.86
CA MET A 8 -27.13 8.52 -24.25
C MET A 8 -26.93 7.01 -24.14
N CYS A 9 -27.27 6.43 -23.00
CA CYS A 9 -27.21 4.98 -22.78
C CYS A 9 -28.29 4.55 -21.77
N HIS A 10 -28.72 3.29 -21.84
CA HIS A 10 -29.67 2.73 -20.87
C HIS A 10 -29.03 2.44 -19.51
N THR A 11 -27.74 2.05 -19.51
CA THR A 11 -26.99 1.68 -18.31
C THR A 11 -25.53 2.12 -18.46
N VAL A 12 -24.89 2.50 -17.35
CA VAL A 12 -23.45 2.81 -17.26
C VAL A 12 -22.79 1.84 -16.29
N ILE A 13 -21.66 1.25 -16.69
CA ILE A 13 -20.78 0.48 -15.81
C ILE A 13 -19.50 1.29 -15.59
N PHE A 14 -19.21 1.63 -14.34
CA PHE A 14 -17.97 2.31 -13.97
C PHE A 14 -16.88 1.28 -13.67
N ALA A 15 -15.97 1.07 -14.62
CA ALA A 15 -14.81 0.16 -14.51
C ALA A 15 -13.48 0.91 -14.59
N ILE A 16 -13.42 2.11 -14.00
CA ILE A 16 -12.28 3.06 -14.13
C ILE A 16 -11.08 2.73 -13.23
N GLY A 17 -11.19 1.72 -12.36
CA GLY A 17 -10.16 1.36 -11.39
C GLY A 17 -9.93 2.44 -10.32
N ALA A 18 -8.85 2.27 -9.55
CA ALA A 18 -8.39 3.24 -8.56
C ALA A 18 -6.86 3.22 -8.47
N PRO A 19 -6.17 4.36 -8.65
CA PRO A 19 -4.73 4.40 -8.52
C PRO A 19 -4.29 4.33 -7.06
N ALA A 20 -3.15 3.69 -6.80
CA ALA A 20 -2.51 3.73 -5.49
C ALA A 20 -2.08 5.15 -5.13
N LYS A 21 -2.30 5.55 -3.87
CA LYS A 21 -1.90 6.86 -3.37
C LYS A 21 -0.40 6.84 -3.05
N ARG A 22 0.36 7.65 -3.77
CA ARG A 22 1.81 7.83 -3.61
C ARG A 22 2.12 9.05 -2.74
N LEU A 23 3.27 9.02 -2.06
CA LEU A 23 3.68 10.06 -1.09
C LEU A 23 4.31 11.29 -1.74
N ARG A 24 4.73 11.17 -3.01
CA ARG A 24 5.47 12.17 -3.79
C ARG A 24 6.80 12.56 -3.13
N LEU A 25 7.55 11.55 -2.69
CA LEU A 25 8.87 11.76 -2.09
C LEU A 25 9.89 12.19 -3.15
N PRO A 26 10.95 12.94 -2.77
CA PRO A 26 12.09 13.14 -3.64
C PRO A 26 12.61 11.79 -4.16
N ARG A 27 12.79 11.67 -5.48
CA ARG A 27 13.27 10.45 -6.16
C ARG A 27 12.32 9.23 -6.05
N GLU A 28 11.06 9.40 -5.64
CA GLU A 28 10.11 8.27 -5.55
C GLU A 28 9.95 7.55 -6.90
N ASP A 29 9.93 8.28 -8.01
CA ASP A 29 9.84 7.70 -9.36
C ASP A 29 11.08 6.92 -9.78
N GLU A 30 12.26 7.29 -9.28
CA GLU A 30 13.52 6.61 -9.60
C GLU A 30 13.57 5.19 -9.02
N PHE A 31 12.98 5.02 -7.83
CA PHE A 31 12.94 3.76 -7.08
C PHE A 31 11.59 3.02 -7.19
N TRP A 32 10.61 3.58 -7.90
CA TRP A 32 9.34 2.92 -8.17
C TRP A 32 9.56 1.60 -8.91
N SER A 33 8.95 0.51 -8.43
CA SER A 33 9.15 -0.85 -8.93
C SER A 33 10.61 -1.37 -8.87
N ARG A 34 11.50 -0.65 -8.17
CA ARG A 34 12.92 -0.99 -7.96
C ARG A 34 13.32 -0.96 -6.49
N GLY A 35 12.32 -0.94 -5.60
CA GLY A 35 12.48 -0.83 -4.14
C GLY A 35 11.27 -0.20 -3.46
N ILE A 36 10.47 0.58 -4.21
CA ILE A 36 9.18 1.12 -3.75
C ILE A 36 8.04 0.37 -4.46
N SER A 37 7.08 -0.12 -3.66
CA SER A 37 5.84 -0.74 -4.12
C SER A 37 4.65 -0.16 -3.34
N ALA A 38 3.44 -0.32 -3.90
CA ALA A 38 2.19 0.01 -3.23
C ALA A 38 1.26 -1.21 -3.05
N CYS A 39 1.78 -2.43 -3.21
CA CYS A 39 1.04 -3.66 -2.92
C CYS A 39 1.98 -4.69 -2.30
N ALA A 40 2.00 -4.80 -0.97
CA ALA A 40 2.82 -5.78 -0.27
C ALA A 40 2.52 -7.22 -0.71
N ILE A 41 1.26 -7.54 -0.97
CA ILE A 41 0.82 -8.88 -1.38
C ILE A 41 1.35 -9.24 -2.77
N CYS A 42 1.38 -8.27 -3.68
CA CYS A 42 1.79 -8.49 -5.06
C CYS A 42 3.31 -8.74 -5.15
N ASP A 43 4.09 -7.92 -4.43
CA ASP A 43 5.54 -7.89 -4.61
C ASP A 43 6.32 -8.52 -3.45
N GLY A 44 5.73 -8.72 -2.27
CA GLY A 44 6.46 -9.09 -1.05
C GLY A 44 7.26 -10.38 -1.13
N ALA A 45 6.82 -11.34 -1.95
CA ALA A 45 7.52 -12.60 -2.19
C ALA A 45 8.65 -12.49 -3.25
N SER A 46 8.78 -11.35 -3.92
CA SER A 46 9.83 -11.09 -4.92
C SER A 46 11.22 -11.26 -4.30
N PRO A 47 12.21 -11.78 -5.06
CA PRO A 47 13.61 -11.84 -4.63
C PRO A 47 14.17 -10.49 -4.17
N LEU A 48 13.63 -9.38 -4.67
CA LEU A 48 14.06 -8.04 -4.29
C LEU A 48 13.81 -7.73 -2.80
N PHE A 49 12.71 -8.24 -2.23
CA PHE A 49 12.26 -7.90 -0.89
C PHE A 49 12.52 -9.01 0.14
N LYS A 50 12.74 -10.25 -0.32
CA LYS A 50 13.01 -11.40 0.53
C LYS A 50 14.30 -11.21 1.35
N GLY A 51 14.19 -11.42 2.66
CA GLY A 51 15.30 -11.27 3.62
C GLY A 51 15.77 -9.84 3.83
N GLN A 52 15.11 -8.84 3.24
CA GLN A 52 15.45 -7.43 3.42
C GLN A 52 14.75 -6.83 4.63
N VAL A 53 15.22 -5.67 5.07
CA VAL A 53 14.48 -4.81 6.01
C VAL A 53 13.54 -3.94 5.20
N LEU A 54 12.25 -4.03 5.48
CA LEU A 54 11.20 -3.33 4.73
C LEU A 54 10.54 -2.26 5.58
N VAL A 55 9.90 -1.30 4.91
CA VAL A 55 9.09 -0.26 5.53
C VAL A 55 7.70 -0.29 4.91
N VAL A 56 6.67 -0.30 5.75
CA VAL A 56 5.28 -0.08 5.35
C VAL A 56 4.86 1.29 5.84
N VAL A 57 4.31 2.12 4.95
CA VAL A 57 3.85 3.47 5.32
C VAL A 57 2.33 3.47 5.40
N GLY A 58 1.80 3.75 6.59
CA GLY A 58 0.37 3.79 6.87
C GLY A 58 0.06 3.40 8.30
N GLY A 59 -1.19 3.57 8.72
CA GLY A 59 -1.60 3.22 10.09
C GLY A 59 -3.04 2.73 10.22
N GLY A 60 -3.71 2.43 9.10
CA GLY A 60 -5.03 1.78 9.10
C GLY A 60 -4.89 0.25 9.00
N ASP A 61 -6.02 -0.45 8.94
CA ASP A 61 -6.06 -1.92 8.86
C ASP A 61 -5.20 -2.45 7.71
N THR A 62 -5.32 -1.87 6.52
CA THR A 62 -4.50 -2.25 5.35
C THR A 62 -3.00 -2.21 5.64
N ALA A 63 -2.52 -1.17 6.33
CA ALA A 63 -1.09 -1.05 6.62
C ALA A 63 -0.63 -2.11 7.64
N THR A 64 -1.44 -2.39 8.66
CA THR A 64 -1.14 -3.45 9.63
C THR A 64 -1.22 -4.84 9.02
N GLU A 65 -2.19 -5.11 8.15
CA GLU A 65 -2.32 -6.39 7.43
C GLU A 65 -1.15 -6.61 6.47
N GLU A 66 -0.79 -5.59 5.69
CA GLU A 66 0.34 -5.68 4.77
C GLU A 66 1.68 -5.80 5.49
N ALA A 67 1.87 -5.11 6.63
CA ALA A 67 3.07 -5.27 7.45
C ALA A 67 3.21 -6.69 7.99
N LEU A 68 2.14 -7.25 8.57
CA LEU A 68 2.10 -8.64 9.04
C LEU A 68 2.28 -9.64 7.90
N TYR A 69 1.76 -9.35 6.70
CA TYR A 69 2.00 -10.21 5.55
C TYR A 69 3.49 -10.26 5.17
N LEU A 70 4.17 -9.10 5.18
CA LEU A 70 5.58 -9.01 4.81
C LEU A 70 6.52 -9.67 5.81
N THR A 71 6.15 -9.86 7.08
CA THR A 71 7.00 -10.56 8.07
C THR A 71 7.32 -12.00 7.66
N LYS A 72 6.51 -12.62 6.78
CA LYS A 72 6.77 -13.94 6.20
C LYS A 72 7.99 -13.98 5.28
N TYR A 73 8.38 -12.84 4.71
CA TYR A 73 9.42 -12.75 3.69
C TYR A 73 10.58 -11.84 4.11
N ALA A 74 10.30 -10.76 4.83
CA ALA A 74 11.25 -9.76 5.27
C ALA A 74 12.03 -10.24 6.50
N ARG A 75 13.25 -9.72 6.68
CA ARG A 75 14.01 -9.88 7.93
C ARG A 75 13.42 -9.06 9.07
N HIS A 76 12.88 -7.89 8.75
CA HIS A 76 12.24 -6.98 9.69
C HIS A 76 11.33 -6.02 8.94
N VAL A 77 10.23 -5.60 9.56
CA VAL A 77 9.26 -4.67 8.96
C VAL A 77 9.06 -3.49 9.90
N HIS A 78 9.41 -2.29 9.43
CA HIS A 78 9.08 -1.05 10.12
C HIS A 78 7.71 -0.54 9.64
N LEU A 79 6.75 -0.40 10.57
CA LEU A 79 5.48 0.24 10.28
C LEU A 79 5.57 1.75 10.60
N LEU A 80 5.67 2.57 9.56
CA LEU A 80 5.78 4.03 9.70
C LEU A 80 4.39 4.67 9.75
N VAL A 81 4.00 5.10 10.95
CA VAL A 81 2.73 5.76 11.21
C VAL A 81 2.95 7.27 11.36
N ARG A 82 2.18 8.08 10.63
CA ARG A 82 2.30 9.55 10.69
C ARG A 82 1.88 10.13 12.05
N ARG A 83 0.99 9.44 12.77
CA ARG A 83 0.46 9.85 14.08
C ARG A 83 1.16 9.10 15.21
N ASP A 84 0.88 9.51 16.42
CA ASP A 84 1.24 8.86 17.67
C ASP A 84 0.47 7.54 17.93
N GLN A 85 -0.60 7.29 17.17
CA GLN A 85 -1.44 6.10 17.32
C GLN A 85 -1.86 5.49 15.96
N LEU A 86 -2.12 4.18 15.99
CA LEU A 86 -2.73 3.44 14.88
C LEU A 86 -4.22 3.78 14.75
N ARG A 87 -4.69 3.92 13.50
CA ARG A 87 -6.12 4.01 13.13
C ARG A 87 -6.73 2.62 12.86
N ALA A 88 -5.91 1.58 12.74
CA ALA A 88 -6.38 0.21 12.57
C ALA A 88 -7.38 -0.17 13.68
N SER A 89 -8.26 -1.11 13.38
CA SER A 89 -9.15 -1.74 14.35
C SER A 89 -8.35 -2.30 15.54
N LYS A 90 -8.97 -2.32 16.73
CA LYS A 90 -8.29 -2.78 17.94
C LYS A 90 -7.71 -4.19 17.79
N ALA A 91 -8.47 -5.10 17.18
CA ALA A 91 -8.01 -6.44 16.88
C ALA A 91 -6.76 -6.47 15.99
N MET A 92 -6.67 -5.59 14.98
CA MET A 92 -5.49 -5.50 14.13
C MET A 92 -4.29 -4.85 14.83
N GLN A 93 -4.52 -3.86 15.69
CA GLN A 93 -3.45 -3.31 16.53
C GLN A 93 -2.87 -4.39 17.44
N ASP A 94 -3.73 -5.16 18.10
CA ASP A 94 -3.30 -6.21 19.02
C ASP A 94 -2.50 -7.30 18.29
N ARG A 95 -2.93 -7.72 17.09
CA ARG A 95 -2.16 -8.65 16.25
C ARG A 95 -0.81 -8.07 15.82
N CYS A 96 -0.78 -6.82 15.38
CA CYS A 96 0.43 -6.19 14.85
C CYS A 96 1.52 -5.96 15.90
N VAL A 97 1.14 -5.84 17.18
CA VAL A 97 2.07 -5.57 18.29
C VAL A 97 2.42 -6.84 19.08
N SER A 98 1.67 -7.93 18.90
CA SER A 98 1.90 -9.20 19.62
C SER A 98 2.75 -10.21 18.85
N ASP A 99 2.96 -10.02 17.54
CA ASP A 99 3.96 -10.73 16.72
C ASP A 99 5.34 -10.04 16.81
#